data_AF-A0A328AEI3-F1
#
_entry.id   AF-A0A328AEI3-F1
#
_cell.length_a   1.000
_cell.length_b   1.000
_cell.length_c   1.000
_cell.angle_alpha   90.00
_cell.angle_beta   90.00
_cell.angle_gamma   90.00
#
_symmetry.space_group_name_H-M   'P 1'
#
loop_
_entity.id
_entity.type
_entity.pdbx_description
1 polymer ?
#
loop_
_entity_poly.entity_id
_entity_poly.type
_entity_poly.pdbx_seq_one_letter_code
_entity_poly.pdbx_strand_id
1 'polypeptide(L)'
;MSRRTPLILALFGVLAAGCDSLSPPAPASSVEYRPEQAGTVDHALCLLGFSAVPLSRLVSGHQTVEGQINGKPATFVLDTGANVSVVHAGYAEMFGLSPQRGVAGAAMGLGGGLQASRSAIDALQVGAVSIRQEHLMLADLSQLTTVLGRLSATPIHGIIGQDVMRRQRAVIDVARPMLYLQPAAAEPAPVAAERCTGADGAAAG
;
A
#
# COMPACT_ATOMS: atom_id res chain seq x y z
N MET A 1 -57.57 -60.26 -10.55
CA MET A 1 -57.47 -59.05 -9.70
C MET A 1 -56.55 -59.36 -8.53
N SER A 2 -55.25 -59.08 -8.67
CA SER A 2 -54.22 -59.40 -7.66
C SER A 2 -53.77 -58.12 -6.97
N ARG A 3 -53.88 -58.07 -5.64
CA ARG A 3 -53.51 -56.92 -4.80
C ARG A 3 -51.99 -56.90 -4.60
N ARG A 4 -51.37 -55.75 -4.89
CA ARG A 4 -49.93 -55.50 -4.76
C ARG A 4 -49.57 -55.18 -3.30
N THR A 5 -48.57 -55.88 -2.77
CA THR A 5 -47.89 -55.58 -1.50
C THR A 5 -46.80 -54.53 -1.73
N PRO A 6 -46.61 -53.51 -0.87
CA PRO A 6 -45.51 -52.58 -1.02
C PRO A 6 -44.25 -53.07 -0.29
N LEU A 7 -43.11 -53.01 -0.98
CA LEU A 7 -41.78 -53.28 -0.46
C LEU A 7 -41.21 -51.98 0.11
N ILE A 8 -41.00 -51.93 1.43
CA ILE A 8 -40.29 -50.84 2.11
C ILE A 8 -38.79 -51.09 1.94
N LEU A 9 -38.12 -50.29 1.10
CA LEU A 9 -36.67 -50.29 0.96
C LEU A 9 -36.11 -49.17 1.84
N ALA A 10 -35.50 -49.55 2.97
CA ALA A 10 -34.74 -48.64 3.81
C ALA A 10 -33.36 -48.39 3.18
N LEU A 11 -33.10 -47.16 2.74
CA LEU A 11 -31.81 -46.72 2.23
C LEU A 11 -31.04 -46.01 3.34
N PHE A 12 -30.12 -46.71 3.99
CA PHE A 12 -29.02 -46.12 4.75
C PHE A 12 -27.90 -45.75 3.76
N GLY A 13 -27.42 -44.51 3.75
CA GLY A 13 -26.28 -44.16 2.90
C GLY A 13 -25.86 -42.70 2.91
N VAL A 14 -24.98 -42.35 3.85
CA VAL A 14 -23.87 -41.38 3.77
C VAL A 14 -24.19 -39.89 3.58
N LEU A 15 -24.11 -39.16 4.70
CA LEU A 15 -23.64 -37.77 4.74
C LEU A 15 -22.16 -37.73 4.32
N ALA A 16 -21.85 -37.03 3.25
CA ALA A 16 -20.56 -36.39 3.07
C ALA A 16 -20.82 -35.06 2.38
N ALA A 17 -21.01 -34.01 3.18
CA ALA A 17 -20.93 -32.65 2.71
C ALA A 17 -19.55 -32.46 2.10
N GLY A 18 -19.49 -32.24 0.79
CA GLY A 18 -18.28 -31.77 0.13
C GLY A 18 -17.93 -30.40 0.69
N CYS A 19 -17.13 -30.36 1.75
CA CYS A 19 -16.24 -29.23 1.98
C CYS A 19 -15.18 -29.35 0.89
N ASP A 20 -15.47 -28.77 -0.28
CA ASP A 20 -14.43 -28.45 -1.23
C ASP A 20 -13.41 -27.60 -0.45
N SER A 21 -12.25 -28.20 -0.22
CA SER A 21 -11.10 -27.55 0.36
C SER A 21 -10.71 -26.43 -0.59
N LEU A 22 -11.26 -25.24 -0.37
CA LEU A 22 -10.76 -24.00 -0.96
C LEU A 22 -9.28 -23.94 -0.59
N SER A 23 -8.43 -24.28 -1.56
CA SER A 23 -7.00 -24.06 -1.44
C SER A 23 -6.81 -22.57 -1.13
N PRO A 24 -5.89 -22.20 -0.21
CA PRO A 24 -5.62 -20.80 0.03
C PRO A 24 -5.28 -20.13 -1.32
N PRO A 25 -5.73 -18.88 -1.54
CA PRO A 25 -5.39 -18.16 -2.76
C PRO A 25 -3.86 -18.18 -2.92
N ALA A 26 -3.39 -18.49 -4.12
CA ALA A 26 -1.97 -18.41 -4.46
C ALA A 26 -1.44 -17.04 -4.01
N PRO A 27 -0.19 -16.96 -3.49
CA PRO A 27 0.40 -15.68 -3.14
C PRO A 27 0.28 -14.73 -4.34
N ALA A 28 -0.07 -13.47 -4.07
CA ALA A 28 -0.20 -12.43 -5.08
C ALA A 28 1.03 -12.52 -5.99
N SER A 29 0.79 -12.69 -7.30
CA SER A 29 1.84 -12.77 -8.31
C SER A 29 2.82 -11.63 -8.06
N SER A 30 4.08 -11.96 -7.78
CA SER A 30 5.15 -10.96 -7.65
C SER A 30 5.11 -10.09 -8.90
N VAL A 31 4.79 -8.81 -8.72
CA VAL A 31 4.76 -7.85 -9.82
C VAL A 31 6.14 -7.89 -10.48
N GLU A 32 6.18 -8.34 -11.74
CA GLU A 32 7.45 -8.54 -12.42
C GLU A 32 7.99 -7.17 -12.88
N TYR A 33 9.04 -6.71 -12.21
CA TYR A 33 9.76 -5.49 -12.56
C TYR A 33 10.81 -5.80 -13.63
N ARG A 34 10.75 -5.10 -14.78
CA ARG A 34 11.57 -5.37 -15.96
C ARG A 34 12.32 -4.13 -16.47
N PRO A 35 13.21 -3.53 -15.66
CA PRO A 35 13.91 -2.30 -16.02
C PRO A 35 14.95 -2.50 -17.11
N GLU A 36 15.41 -3.72 -17.39
CA GLU A 36 16.36 -4.01 -18.47
C GLU A 36 15.67 -4.22 -19.84
N GLN A 37 14.36 -4.44 -19.85
CA GLN A 37 13.63 -4.76 -21.07
C GLN A 37 13.21 -3.48 -21.81
N ALA A 38 13.90 -3.17 -22.91
CA ALA A 38 13.54 -2.04 -23.77
C ALA A 38 12.07 -2.07 -24.20
N GLY A 39 11.43 -0.89 -24.22
CA GLY A 39 10.02 -0.73 -24.58
C GLY A 39 9.03 -0.93 -23.43
N THR A 40 9.48 -1.31 -22.23
CA THR A 40 8.63 -1.32 -21.03
C THR A 40 8.56 0.06 -20.38
N VAL A 41 7.47 0.31 -19.63
CA VAL A 41 7.37 1.51 -18.79
C VAL A 41 8.46 1.51 -17.70
N ASP A 42 8.83 0.33 -17.19
CA ASP A 42 9.88 0.16 -16.18
C ASP A 42 11.23 0.64 -16.69
N HIS A 43 11.60 0.23 -17.89
CA HIS A 43 12.84 0.64 -18.53
C HIS A 43 12.83 2.14 -18.84
N ALA A 44 11.73 2.66 -19.40
CA ALA A 44 11.60 4.08 -19.71
C ALA A 44 11.71 4.96 -18.44
N LEU A 45 11.01 4.60 -17.36
CA LEU A 45 11.06 5.36 -16.11
C LEU A 45 12.40 5.18 -15.39
N CYS A 46 12.99 3.98 -15.43
CA CYS A 46 14.34 3.77 -14.89
C CYS A 46 15.36 4.67 -15.59
N LEU A 47 15.35 4.74 -16.93
CA LEU A 47 16.24 5.62 -17.69
C LEU A 47 16.07 7.10 -17.32
N LEU A 48 14.89 7.51 -16.84
CA LEU A 48 14.62 8.86 -16.35
C LEU A 48 15.00 9.08 -14.88
N GLY A 49 15.58 8.08 -14.23
CA GLY A 49 16.05 8.13 -12.83
C GLY A 49 14.96 7.84 -11.80
N PHE A 50 13.87 7.17 -12.18
CA PHE A 50 12.86 6.72 -11.23
C PHE A 50 13.24 5.37 -10.60
N SER A 51 12.95 5.25 -9.31
CA SER A 51 12.97 3.99 -8.58
C SER A 51 11.57 3.40 -8.50
N ALA A 52 11.46 2.10 -8.73
CA ALA A 52 10.18 1.40 -8.72
C ALA A 52 9.94 0.70 -7.38
N VAL A 53 8.69 0.68 -6.93
CA VAL A 53 8.25 0.08 -5.67
C VAL A 53 6.95 -0.69 -5.92
N PRO A 54 6.89 -2.00 -5.61
CA PRO A 54 5.66 -2.76 -5.76
C PRO A 54 4.58 -2.26 -4.82
N LEU A 55 3.35 -2.23 -5.32
CA LEU A 55 2.16 -1.92 -4.54
C LEU A 55 1.41 -3.20 -4.20
N SER A 56 0.86 -3.22 -3.00
CA SER A 56 -0.10 -4.24 -2.56
C SER A 56 -1.52 -3.70 -2.72
N ARG A 57 -2.48 -4.59 -2.98
CA ARG A 57 -3.90 -4.23 -3.08
C ARG A 57 -4.65 -4.79 -1.88
N LEU A 58 -5.30 -3.91 -1.13
CA LEU A 58 -6.25 -4.32 -0.09
C LEU A 58 -7.52 -4.92 -0.72
N VAL A 59 -8.24 -5.75 0.03
CA VAL A 59 -9.56 -6.27 -0.40
C VAL A 59 -10.55 -5.15 -0.71
N SER A 60 -10.41 -3.99 -0.05
CA SER A 60 -11.18 -2.77 -0.34
C SER A 60 -10.82 -2.10 -1.68
N GLY A 61 -9.86 -2.63 -2.43
CA GLY A 61 -9.39 -2.11 -3.72
C GLY A 61 -8.28 -1.05 -3.64
N HIS A 62 -8.04 -0.47 -2.45
CA HIS A 62 -7.02 0.56 -2.24
C HIS A 62 -5.61 -0.01 -2.41
N GLN A 63 -4.71 0.80 -2.97
CA GLN A 63 -3.29 0.46 -3.08
C GLN A 63 -2.56 0.84 -1.80
N THR A 64 -1.68 -0.03 -1.35
CA THR A 64 -0.76 0.21 -0.26
C THR A 64 0.68 0.07 -0.69
N VAL A 65 1.54 0.86 -0.05
CA VAL A 65 2.99 0.78 -0.23
C VAL A 65 3.63 0.55 1.13
N GLU A 66 4.65 -0.30 1.15
CA GLU A 66 5.49 -0.50 2.32
C GLU A 66 6.63 0.51 2.32
N GLY A 67 7.04 0.89 3.53
CA GLY A 67 8.11 1.85 3.74
C GLY A 67 8.57 1.82 5.19
N GLN A 68 9.31 2.86 5.58
CA GLN A 68 9.77 3.03 6.95
C GLN A 68 9.65 4.49 7.38
N ILE A 69 9.29 4.72 8.64
CA ILE A 69 9.41 6.04 9.29
C ILE A 69 10.51 5.93 10.34
N ASN A 70 11.53 6.76 10.23
CA ASN A 70 12.66 6.81 11.16
C ASN A 70 13.25 5.40 11.42
N GLY A 71 13.39 4.61 10.35
CA GLY A 71 13.93 3.24 10.38
C GLY A 71 12.99 2.14 10.92
N LYS A 72 11.70 2.45 11.12
CA LYS A 72 10.70 1.46 11.59
C LYS A 72 9.69 1.15 10.48
N PRO A 73 9.38 -0.14 10.22
CA PRO A 73 8.45 -0.54 9.16
C PRO A 73 7.08 0.12 9.29
N ALA A 74 6.53 0.53 8.16
CA ALA A 74 5.23 1.16 8.06
C ALA A 74 4.54 0.79 6.73
N THR A 75 3.21 0.82 6.74
CA THR A 75 2.36 0.54 5.58
C THR A 75 1.44 1.71 5.38
N PHE A 76 1.41 2.25 4.17
CA PHE A 76 0.62 3.43 3.83
C PHE A 76 -0.40 3.11 2.77
N VAL A 77 -1.58 3.69 2.87
CA VAL A 77 -2.50 3.82 1.74
C VAL A 77 -1.99 4.94 0.84
N LEU A 78 -1.99 4.70 -0.47
CA LEU A 78 -1.72 5.75 -1.45
C LEU A 78 -3.03 6.48 -1.79
N ASP A 79 -3.12 7.76 -1.46
CA ASP A 79 -4.34 8.56 -1.63
C ASP A 79 -4.07 9.85 -2.40
N THR A 80 -4.33 9.81 -3.71
CA THR A 80 -4.20 11.00 -4.58
C THR A 80 -5.20 12.11 -4.24
N GLY A 81 -6.25 11.82 -3.46
CA GLY A 81 -7.23 12.78 -2.96
C GLY A 81 -6.80 13.48 -1.68
N ALA A 82 -5.73 13.03 -1.01
CA ALA A 82 -5.18 13.66 0.17
C ALA A 82 -4.16 14.75 -0.20
N ASN A 83 -4.42 16.00 0.17
CA ASN A 83 -3.46 17.10 -0.07
C ASN A 83 -2.18 17.00 0.76
N VAL A 84 -2.27 16.39 1.95
CA VAL A 84 -1.17 16.26 2.91
C VAL A 84 -1.15 14.82 3.44
N SER A 85 0.04 14.27 3.62
CA SER A 85 0.26 12.94 4.17
C SER A 85 -0.09 12.90 5.67
N VAL A 86 -0.64 11.77 6.11
CA VAL A 86 -1.16 11.60 7.47
C VAL A 86 -0.61 10.33 8.10
N VAL A 87 -0.12 10.40 9.32
CA VAL A 87 0.19 9.21 10.13
C VAL A 87 -0.88 9.03 11.20
N HIS A 88 -1.29 7.78 11.40
CA HIS A 88 -2.25 7.43 12.44
C HIS A 88 -1.62 7.71 13.83
N ALA A 89 -2.27 8.56 14.62
CA ALA A 89 -1.74 9.05 15.89
C ALA A 89 -1.43 7.93 16.89
N GLY A 90 -2.13 6.79 16.84
CA GLY A 90 -1.84 5.61 17.67
C GLY A 90 -0.45 4.99 17.45
N TYR A 91 0.23 5.31 16.34
CA TYR A 91 1.60 4.86 16.06
C TYR A 91 2.64 5.99 16.23
N ALA A 92 2.26 7.17 16.72
CA ALA A 92 3.19 8.29 16.84
C ALA A 92 4.40 7.95 17.73
N GLU A 93 4.17 7.34 18.89
CA GLU A 93 5.25 6.90 19.79
C GLU A 93 6.13 5.84 19.15
N MET A 94 5.51 4.85 18.47
CA MET A 94 6.23 3.84 17.71
C MET A 94 7.20 4.51 16.74
N PHE A 95 6.78 5.53 15.98
CA PHE A 95 7.63 6.18 14.99
C PHE A 95 8.51 7.32 15.55
N GLY A 96 8.46 7.59 16.86
CA GLY A 96 9.19 8.70 17.48
C GLY A 96 8.68 10.08 17.04
N LEU A 97 7.42 10.18 16.66
CA LEU A 97 6.78 11.41 16.19
C LEU A 97 6.14 12.14 17.37
N SER A 98 6.37 13.45 17.42
CA SER A 98 5.75 14.33 18.42
C SER A 98 4.91 15.41 17.74
N PRO A 99 3.71 15.72 18.26
CA PRO A 99 2.95 16.88 17.84
C PRO A 99 3.75 18.18 18.05
N GLN A 100 3.77 19.05 17.05
CA GLN A 100 4.28 20.42 17.20
C GLN A 100 3.35 21.20 18.13
N ARG A 101 3.92 21.74 19.22
CA ARG A 101 3.16 22.50 20.21
C ARG A 101 2.56 23.76 19.58
N GLY A 102 1.30 24.05 19.90
CA GLY A 102 0.62 25.28 19.48
C GLY A 102 0.13 25.28 18.02
N VAL A 103 0.35 24.20 17.25
CA VAL A 103 -0.13 24.10 15.87
C VAL A 103 -1.18 23.01 15.76
N ALA A 104 -2.41 23.36 16.12
CA ALA A 104 -3.58 22.53 15.84
C ALA A 104 -3.96 22.67 14.35
N GLY A 105 -4.23 21.55 13.70
CA GLY A 105 -4.79 21.51 12.37
C GLY A 105 -6.11 20.74 12.35
N ALA A 106 -6.80 20.82 11.23
CA ALA A 106 -7.91 19.94 10.93
C ALA A 106 -7.54 19.14 9.68
N ALA A 107 -7.73 17.83 9.72
CA ALA A 107 -7.78 17.02 8.52
C ALA A 107 -9.24 16.88 8.12
N MET A 108 -9.59 17.16 6.87
CA MET A 108 -10.95 17.01 6.36
C MET A 108 -10.93 16.02 5.22
N GLY A 109 -11.81 15.03 5.27
CA GLY A 109 -12.00 14.04 4.21
C GLY A 109 -13.47 13.63 4.09
N LEU A 110 -13.73 12.58 3.30
CA LEU A 110 -15.09 12.09 3.02
C LEU A 110 -15.86 11.66 4.28
N GLY A 111 -15.16 11.30 5.37
CA GLY A 111 -15.75 10.94 6.66
C GLY A 111 -15.99 12.11 7.63
N GLY A 112 -15.76 13.35 7.20
CA GLY A 112 -15.86 14.55 8.05
C GLY A 112 -14.50 15.09 8.52
N GLY A 113 -14.56 16.03 9.47
CA GLY A 113 -13.37 16.67 10.05
C GLY A 113 -12.79 15.84 11.20
N LEU A 114 -11.49 15.60 11.16
CA LEU A 114 -10.71 15.01 12.24
C LEU A 114 -9.81 16.09 12.85
N GLN A 115 -9.73 16.11 14.18
CA GLN A 115 -8.67 16.86 14.85
C GLN A 115 -7.33 16.27 14.45
N ALA A 116 -6.40 17.14 14.09
CA ALA A 116 -5.08 16.73 13.66
C ALA A 116 -4.02 17.66 14.25
N SER A 117 -2.82 17.16 14.43
CA SER A 117 -1.68 17.95 14.87
C SER A 117 -0.57 17.89 13.84
N ARG A 118 0.18 18.97 13.66
CA ARG A 118 1.33 18.93 12.77
C ARG A 118 2.47 18.15 13.41
N SER A 119 3.23 17.46 12.59
CA SER A 119 4.49 16.81 12.98
C SER A 119 5.46 16.87 11.81
N ALA A 120 6.66 16.35 12.04
CA ALA A 120 7.70 16.22 11.03
C ALA A 120 8.30 14.82 11.10
N ILE A 121 8.73 14.32 9.94
CA ILE A 121 9.45 13.07 9.79
C ILE A 121 10.83 13.41 9.23
N ASP A 122 11.88 12.97 9.92
CA ASP A 122 13.25 13.14 9.45
C ASP A 122 13.54 12.25 8.25
N ALA A 123 13.07 10.99 8.30
CA ALA A 123 13.23 10.03 7.23
C ALA A 123 11.98 9.17 7.01
N LEU A 124 11.25 9.42 5.92
CA LEU A 124 10.28 8.50 5.33
C LEU A 124 10.98 7.79 4.16
N GLN A 125 11.22 6.49 4.29
CA GLN A 125 11.74 5.63 3.22
C GLN A 125 10.57 4.95 2.49
N VAL A 126 10.58 5.04 1.16
CA VAL A 126 9.69 4.25 0.27
C VAL A 126 10.55 3.73 -0.88
N GLY A 127 10.81 2.42 -0.89
CA GLY A 127 11.85 1.83 -1.72
C GLY A 127 13.21 2.52 -1.50
N ALA A 128 13.90 2.87 -2.59
CA ALA A 128 15.18 3.58 -2.55
C ALA A 128 15.07 5.09 -2.23
N VAL A 129 13.86 5.65 -2.13
CA VAL A 129 13.67 7.10 -1.94
C VAL A 129 13.54 7.44 -0.47
N SER A 130 14.41 8.34 0.00
CA SER A 130 14.38 8.95 1.33
C SER A 130 13.78 10.35 1.28
N ILE A 131 12.77 10.60 2.12
CA ILE A 131 11.97 11.82 2.10
C ILE A 131 11.93 12.43 3.50
N ARG A 132 12.45 13.65 3.63
CA ARG A 132 12.18 14.49 4.81
C ARG A 132 10.82 15.18 4.65
N GLN A 133 9.95 15.06 5.64
CA GLN A 133 8.63 15.71 5.67
C GLN A 133 8.55 16.70 6.83
N GLU A 134 8.40 17.99 6.50
CA GLU A 134 8.29 19.05 7.52
C GLU A 134 6.83 19.41 7.85
N HIS A 135 5.90 18.93 7.03
CA HIS A 135 4.47 19.23 7.10
C HIS A 135 3.65 17.94 7.00
N LEU A 136 3.77 17.07 8.01
CA LEU A 136 2.93 15.88 8.18
C LEU A 136 1.78 16.18 9.14
N MET A 137 0.63 15.53 8.96
CA MET A 137 -0.43 15.50 9.97
C MET A 137 -0.42 14.20 10.79
N LEU A 138 -0.61 14.31 12.11
CA LEU A 138 -0.99 13.21 12.99
C LEU A 138 -2.48 13.31 13.28
N ALA A 139 -3.24 12.27 12.96
CA ALA A 139 -4.69 12.22 13.19
C ALA A 139 -5.15 10.82 13.60
N ASP A 140 -6.29 10.73 14.27
CA ASP A 140 -6.92 9.44 14.56
C ASP A 140 -7.58 8.86 13.30
N LEU A 141 -6.87 7.92 12.66
CA LEU A 141 -7.36 7.16 11.50
C LEU A 141 -8.16 5.90 11.87
N SER A 142 -8.60 5.70 13.11
CA SER A 142 -9.26 4.45 13.56
C SER A 142 -10.48 4.06 12.72
N GLN A 143 -11.27 5.04 12.26
CA GLN A 143 -12.41 4.76 11.38
C GLN A 143 -11.96 4.25 10.00
N LEU A 144 -10.93 4.89 9.42
CA LEU A 144 -10.34 4.46 8.15
C LEU A 144 -9.74 3.06 8.28
N THR A 145 -8.95 2.80 9.31
CA THR A 145 -8.34 1.49 9.55
C THR A 145 -9.40 0.43 9.86
N THR A 146 -10.52 0.79 10.48
CA THR A 146 -11.65 -0.15 10.66
C THR A 146 -12.30 -0.51 9.33
N VAL A 147 -12.56 0.47 8.45
CA VAL A 147 -13.20 0.22 7.15
C VAL A 147 -12.27 -0.53 6.20
N LEU A 148 -11.00 -0.13 6.12
CA LEU A 148 -10.02 -0.74 5.22
C LEU A 148 -9.41 -2.04 5.78
N GLY A 149 -9.18 -2.10 7.10
CA GLY A 149 -8.48 -3.16 7.81
C GLY A 149 -9.38 -4.29 8.32
N ARG A 150 -10.71 -4.11 8.48
CA ARG A 150 -11.61 -5.27 8.73
C ARG A 150 -11.56 -6.31 7.63
N LEU A 151 -11.09 -5.93 6.44
CA LEU A 151 -10.92 -6.80 5.29
C LEU A 151 -9.44 -7.12 5.00
N SER A 152 -8.49 -6.64 5.82
CA SER A 152 -7.05 -6.84 5.62
C SER A 152 -6.34 -7.11 6.94
N ALA A 153 -5.55 -8.18 7.00
CA ALA A 153 -4.72 -8.49 8.17
C ALA A 153 -3.53 -7.53 8.37
N THR A 154 -3.33 -6.56 7.47
CA THR A 154 -2.17 -5.66 7.48
C THR A 154 -2.50 -4.34 8.20
N PRO A 155 -1.77 -3.98 9.26
CA PRO A 155 -1.94 -2.69 9.93
C PRO A 155 -1.66 -1.53 8.96
N ILE A 156 -2.58 -0.56 8.87
CA ILE A 156 -2.39 0.67 8.12
C ILE A 156 -1.89 1.75 9.08
N HIS A 157 -0.70 2.26 8.81
CA HIS A 157 0.01 3.21 9.66
C HIS A 157 -0.22 4.66 9.23
N GLY A 158 -0.64 4.88 7.98
CA GLY A 158 -0.91 6.22 7.47
C GLY A 158 -1.37 6.25 6.03
N ILE A 159 -1.37 7.46 5.50
CA ILE A 159 -1.72 7.82 4.13
C ILE A 159 -0.57 8.63 3.54
N ILE A 160 -0.11 8.24 2.36
CA ILE A 160 0.77 9.06 1.52
C ILE A 160 -0.12 9.88 0.58
N GLY A 161 0.01 11.20 0.67
CA GLY A 161 -0.75 12.19 -0.10
C GLY A 161 0.08 12.92 -1.15
N GLN A 162 -0.51 13.99 -1.68
CA GLN A 162 0.02 14.78 -2.80
C GLN A 162 1.29 15.57 -2.44
N ASP A 163 1.52 15.90 -1.18
CA ASP A 163 2.75 16.52 -0.70
C ASP A 163 3.99 15.66 -0.96
N VAL A 164 3.89 14.36 -0.71
CA VAL A 164 4.92 13.37 -1.01
C VAL A 164 4.93 13.04 -2.50
N MET A 165 3.77 12.70 -3.08
CA MET A 165 3.68 12.27 -4.48
C MET A 165 4.16 13.34 -5.46
N ARG A 166 3.77 14.61 -5.28
CA ARG A 166 4.22 15.70 -6.16
C ARG A 166 5.71 15.97 -6.02
N ARG A 167 6.25 15.91 -4.80
CA ARG A 167 7.67 16.17 -4.54
C ARG A 167 8.57 15.10 -5.17
N GLN A 168 8.13 13.84 -5.20
CA GLN A 168 8.86 12.74 -5.83
C GLN A 168 8.39 12.42 -7.26
N ARG A 169 7.58 13.31 -7.86
CA ARG A 169 7.07 13.16 -9.24
C ARG A 169 6.38 11.81 -9.49
N ALA A 170 5.67 11.30 -8.49
CA ALA A 170 5.17 9.92 -8.47
C ALA A 170 4.40 9.54 -9.75
N VAL A 171 4.72 8.36 -10.29
CA VAL A 171 3.93 7.70 -11.35
C VAL A 171 3.33 6.43 -10.76
N ILE A 172 2.04 6.22 -11.00
CA ILE A 172 1.30 5.05 -10.50
C ILE A 172 0.85 4.25 -11.71
N ASP A 173 1.42 3.05 -11.87
CA ASP A 173 0.91 2.06 -12.81
C ASP A 173 -0.15 1.22 -12.10
N VAL A 174 -1.40 1.39 -12.50
CA VAL A 174 -2.54 0.70 -11.87
C VAL A 174 -2.73 -0.71 -12.46
N ALA A 175 -2.33 -0.90 -13.72
CA ALA A 175 -2.46 -2.19 -14.40
C ALA A 175 -1.39 -3.16 -13.89
N ARG A 176 -0.18 -2.66 -13.65
CA ARG A 176 0.90 -3.38 -12.97
C ARG A 176 1.17 -2.63 -11.66
N PRO A 177 0.69 -3.11 -10.50
CA PRO A 177 0.62 -2.33 -9.28
C PRO A 177 2.03 -1.94 -8.81
N MET A 178 2.51 -0.81 -9.32
CA MET A 178 3.84 -0.27 -9.16
C MET A 178 3.73 1.23 -8.96
N LEU A 179 4.50 1.71 -7.99
CA LEU A 179 4.75 3.12 -7.75
C LEU A 179 6.17 3.43 -8.19
N TYR A 180 6.33 4.47 -9.00
CA TYR A 180 7.64 4.98 -9.38
C TYR A 180 7.85 6.33 -8.71
N LEU A 181 8.98 6.47 -8.02
CA LEU A 181 9.35 7.69 -7.32
C LEU A 181 10.70 8.15 -7.82
N GLN A 182 10.85 9.46 -8.02
CA GLN A 182 12.12 10.08 -8.35
C GLN A 182 12.67 10.79 -7.11
N PRO A 183 13.96 10.65 -6.78
CA PRO A 183 14.56 11.40 -5.68
C PRO A 183 14.42 12.92 -5.84
N ALA A 184 13.91 13.61 -4.83
CA ALA A 184 13.57 15.04 -4.84
C ALA A 184 14.70 16.01 -5.25
N ALA A 185 15.97 15.59 -5.24
CA ALA A 185 17.13 16.42 -5.54
C ALA A 185 17.59 16.34 -7.01
N ALA A 186 16.95 15.50 -7.84
CA ALA A 186 17.31 15.34 -9.24
C ALA A 186 16.23 15.94 -10.14
N GLU A 187 16.59 16.85 -11.04
CA GLU A 187 15.82 17.00 -12.28
C GLU A 187 15.82 15.66 -13.02
N PRO A 188 14.75 15.29 -13.74
CA PRO A 188 14.76 14.10 -14.61
C PRO A 188 15.97 14.18 -15.54
N ALA A 189 16.92 13.27 -15.34
CA ALA A 189 18.16 13.22 -16.09
C ALA A 189 18.39 11.77 -16.50
N PRO A 190 18.81 11.52 -17.75
CA PRO A 190 19.13 10.18 -18.20
C PRO A 190 20.16 9.53 -17.26
N VAL A 191 19.83 8.35 -16.76
CA VAL A 191 20.81 7.48 -16.10
C VAL A 191 21.39 6.51 -17.12
N ALA A 192 22.61 6.03 -16.85
CA ALA A 192 23.26 5.02 -17.68
C ALA A 192 22.41 3.73 -17.67
N ALA A 193 22.13 3.16 -18.84
CA ALA A 193 21.21 2.03 -19.00
C ALA A 193 21.66 0.79 -18.21
N GLU A 194 22.96 0.68 -17.93
CA GLU A 194 23.56 -0.37 -17.11
C GLU A 194 23.11 -0.31 -15.64
N ARG A 195 22.53 0.81 -15.19
CA ARG A 195 21.90 0.96 -13.86
C ARG A 195 20.43 0.55 -13.85
N CYS A 196 19.87 0.11 -14.97
CA CYS A 196 18.50 -0.34 -15.07
C CYS A 196 18.47 -1.87 -15.08
N THR A 197 18.71 -2.45 -13.91
CA THR A 197 18.74 -3.90 -13.71
C THR A 197 17.66 -4.31 -12.72
N GLY A 198 17.13 -5.53 -12.85
CA GLY A 198 16.10 -6.05 -11.92
C GLY A 198 16.49 -6.05 -10.44
N ALA A 199 17.77 -5.86 -10.10
CA ALA A 199 18.24 -5.71 -8.72
C ALA A 199 17.86 -4.36 -8.08
N ASP A 200 17.60 -3.32 -8.89
CA ASP A 200 17.36 -1.95 -8.43
C ASP A 200 15.91 -1.70 -7.97
N GLY A 201 14.98 -2.62 -8.27
CA GLY A 201 13.55 -2.53 -7.89
C GLY A 201 13.13 -3.45 -6.74
N ALA A 202 14.07 -4.20 -6.17
CA ALA A 202 13.82 -5.20 -5.12
C ALA A 202 14.47 -4.85 -3.76
N ALA A 203 14.86 -3.59 -3.53
CA ALA A 203 15.25 -3.12 -2.22
C ALA A 203 14.01 -2.89 -1.32
N ALA A 204 13.30 -3.99 -1.04
CA ALA A 204 12.33 -4.14 0.04
C ALA A 204 12.52 -5.57 0.60
N GLY A 205 13.49 -5.67 1.49
CA GLY A 205 13.78 -6.81 2.36
C GLY A 205 14.51 -6.30 3.58
#